data_AF-A0A967N9J6-F1
#
_entry.id   AF-A0A967N9J6-F1
#
_cell.length_a   1.000
_cell.length_b   1.000
_cell.length_c   1.000
_cell.angle_alpha   90.00
_cell.angle_beta   90.00
_cell.angle_gamma   90.00
#
_symmetry.space_group_name_H-M   'P 1'
#
loop_
_entity.id
_entity.type
_entity.pdbx_description
1 polymer ?
#
loop_
_entity_poly.entity_id
_entity_poly.type
_entity_poly.pdbx_seq_one_letter_code
_entity_poly.pdbx_strand_id
1 'polypeptide(L)'
;MSVHERVDPDFSRDVLEDLYGYRRKRAGVAWLLWGTLGLLGAHRFYLEREFTGLLMLFTGGGAVVWWLVDALLLVRMVRSHNGEQALRKEKGLPPIELDFMPALKTSVLRRTPTWVKRWKERGRKRRLLRLAGDVAVILVAGTVLGSLMGLDGALEAIVAVLLLAGVTALGAGPAWIEAVPLARHLVRWSHRLRLFYYHNEPGSPPALLIRPVVGVLSAPFRTKARAEVRLYVELGAAFTAGFFLLDLIPEAIVPLLSSEPLDPGNLLGGWLGEAFTTFFLTYAFAAPIGAVLTLHLLVRPTHTLPRALSVLTLVAIVVGAIGSG
;
A
#
# COMPACT_ATOMS: atom_id res chain seq x y z
N MET A 1 1.35 -40.76 -8.54
CA MET A 1 0.43 -39.65 -8.88
C MET A 1 1.24 -38.36 -8.82
N SER A 2 1.78 -37.93 -9.96
CA SER A 2 2.60 -36.72 -10.06
C SER A 2 1.72 -35.51 -9.75
N VAL A 3 1.93 -34.91 -8.58
CA VAL A 3 1.36 -33.61 -8.25
C VAL A 3 1.89 -32.64 -9.28
N HIS A 4 1.08 -32.29 -10.28
CA HIS A 4 1.28 -31.08 -11.04
C HIS A 4 1.20 -29.94 -10.04
N GLU A 5 2.37 -29.57 -9.52
CA GLU A 5 2.62 -28.39 -8.71
C GLU A 5 2.22 -27.22 -9.60
N ARG A 6 0.93 -26.83 -9.55
CA ARG A 6 0.45 -25.66 -10.26
C ARG A 6 1.27 -24.49 -9.75
N VAL A 7 2.22 -24.08 -10.59
CA VAL A 7 2.98 -22.85 -10.51
C VAL A 7 1.93 -21.75 -10.43
N ASP A 8 1.90 -20.99 -9.34
CA ASP A 8 1.06 -19.79 -9.24
C ASP A 8 1.54 -18.86 -10.39
N PRO A 9 0.77 -18.68 -11.48
CA PRO A 9 1.21 -17.89 -12.64
C PRO A 9 1.35 -16.40 -12.32
N ASP A 10 0.84 -15.99 -11.15
CA ASP A 10 0.67 -14.60 -10.72
C ASP A 10 2.00 -13.87 -10.42
N PHE A 11 3.09 -14.59 -10.15
CA PHE A 11 4.42 -13.98 -10.02
C PHE A 11 5.12 -13.89 -11.37
N SER A 12 4.47 -13.21 -12.32
CA SER A 12 5.08 -12.96 -13.63
C SER A 12 6.41 -12.23 -13.46
N ARG A 13 7.31 -12.41 -14.44
CA ARG A 13 8.57 -11.67 -14.52
C ARG A 13 8.34 -10.16 -14.41
N ASP A 14 7.24 -9.67 -14.96
CA ASP A 14 6.86 -8.26 -14.93
C ASP A 14 6.62 -7.75 -13.50
N VAL A 15 5.98 -8.55 -12.63
CA VAL A 15 5.77 -8.19 -11.21
C VAL A 15 7.11 -8.09 -10.48
N LEU A 16 8.04 -9.00 -10.78
CA LEU A 16 9.36 -8.98 -10.19
C LEU A 16 10.17 -7.78 -10.65
N GLU A 17 10.19 -7.49 -11.94
CA GLU A 17 10.89 -6.34 -12.52
C GLU A 17 10.32 -5.00 -12.00
N ASP A 18 9.00 -4.94 -11.80
CA ASP A 18 8.30 -3.77 -11.27
C ASP A 18 8.55 -3.58 -9.75
N LEU A 19 8.47 -4.64 -8.94
CA LEU A 19 8.76 -4.55 -7.50
C LEU A 19 10.25 -4.24 -7.24
N TYR A 20 11.16 -4.90 -7.95
CA TYR A 20 12.60 -4.69 -7.84
C TYR A 20 13.11 -3.60 -8.80
N GLY A 21 12.24 -2.70 -9.25
CA GLY A 21 12.63 -1.59 -10.10
C GLY A 21 13.65 -0.69 -9.40
N TYR A 22 14.89 -0.66 -9.91
CA TYR A 22 15.97 0.23 -9.43
C TYR A 22 15.70 1.68 -9.86
N ARG A 23 14.73 2.32 -9.20
CA ARG A 23 14.27 3.67 -9.53
C ARG A 23 15.33 4.69 -9.14
N ARG A 24 15.95 5.32 -10.15
CA ARG A 24 16.86 6.44 -9.95
C ARG A 24 16.09 7.66 -9.45
N LYS A 25 16.69 8.37 -8.51
CA LYS A 25 16.19 9.62 -7.95
C LYS A 25 16.60 10.78 -8.86
N ARG A 26 15.68 11.72 -9.08
CA ARG A 26 15.89 12.90 -9.93
C ARG A 26 16.32 14.07 -9.08
N ALA A 27 17.39 14.75 -9.48
CA ALA A 27 17.89 15.93 -8.76
C ALA A 27 16.85 17.05 -8.71
N GLY A 28 16.09 17.27 -9.79
CA GLY A 28 15.04 18.31 -9.82
C GLY A 28 13.94 18.07 -8.79
N VAL A 29 13.51 16.81 -8.59
CA VAL A 29 12.53 16.46 -7.55
C VAL A 29 13.12 16.66 -6.16
N ALA A 30 14.39 16.29 -5.95
CA ALA A 30 15.06 16.53 -4.69
C ALA A 30 15.16 18.02 -4.36
N TRP A 31 15.48 18.87 -5.34
CA TRP A 31 15.52 20.33 -5.20
C TRP A 31 14.15 20.93 -4.91
N LEU A 32 13.10 20.45 -5.60
CA LEU A 32 11.73 20.87 -5.35
C LEU A 32 11.31 20.56 -3.91
N LEU A 33 11.54 19.33 -3.46
CA LEU A 33 11.23 18.90 -2.08
C LEU A 33 12.04 19.66 -1.03
N TRP A 34 13.29 20.00 -1.34
CA TRP A 34 14.12 20.83 -0.47
C TRP A 34 13.62 22.29 -0.40
N GLY A 35 13.12 22.84 -1.50
CA GLY A 35 12.62 24.21 -1.55
C GLY A 35 11.27 24.39 -0.83
N THR A 36 10.35 23.43 -0.99
CA THR A 36 8.99 23.53 -0.44
C THR A 36 8.87 22.93 0.96
N LEU A 37 9.42 21.74 1.16
CA LEU A 37 9.27 20.94 2.39
C LEU A 37 10.64 20.61 3.02
N GLY A 38 11.69 21.38 2.68
CA GLY A 38 13.05 21.08 3.11
C GLY A 38 13.28 21.22 4.60
N LEU A 39 12.63 22.18 5.27
CA LEU A 39 12.68 22.31 6.73
C LEU A 39 12.10 21.10 7.45
N LEU A 40 11.14 20.41 6.82
CA LEU A 40 10.56 19.16 7.31
C LEU A 40 11.40 17.93 6.93
N GLY A 41 12.48 18.10 6.15
CA GLY A 41 13.38 17.02 5.73
C GLY A 41 12.87 16.18 4.55
N ALA A 42 11.90 16.64 3.76
CA ALA A 42 11.28 15.87 2.68
C ALA A 42 12.28 15.36 1.63
N HIS A 43 13.31 16.14 1.28
CA HIS A 43 14.38 15.73 0.37
C HIS A 43 15.22 14.58 0.91
N ARG A 44 15.37 14.44 2.24
CA ARG A 44 16.07 13.31 2.87
C ARG A 44 15.24 12.03 2.82
N PHE A 45 13.93 12.14 3.06
CA PHE A 45 13.00 11.01 2.89
C PHE A 45 12.99 10.51 1.44
N TYR A 46 13.00 11.43 0.46
CA TYR A 46 13.08 11.06 -0.96
C TYR A 46 14.34 10.26 -1.32
N LEU A 47 15.46 10.54 -0.65
CA LEU A 47 16.75 9.90 -0.88
C LEU A 47 16.97 8.63 -0.03
N GLU A 48 15.92 8.12 0.61
CA GLU A 48 15.97 6.96 1.52
C GLU A 48 16.97 7.19 2.68
N ARG A 49 17.01 8.42 3.22
CA ARG A 49 17.84 8.85 4.37
C ARG A 49 16.97 9.22 5.56
N GLU A 50 16.10 8.31 5.96
CA GLU A 50 14.91 8.63 6.75
C GLU A 50 15.23 8.89 8.20
N PHE A 51 16.25 8.25 8.77
CA PHE A 51 16.71 8.59 10.13
C PHE A 51 17.14 10.05 10.22
N THR A 52 17.91 10.53 9.25
CA THR A 52 18.33 11.94 9.21
C THR A 52 17.18 12.87 8.81
N GLY A 53 16.23 12.42 7.99
CA GLY A 53 15.02 13.18 7.67
C GLY A 53 14.12 13.36 8.89
N LEU A 54 13.96 12.31 9.71
CA LEU A 54 13.18 12.34 10.94
C LEU A 54 13.84 13.22 12.00
N LEU A 55 15.17 13.12 12.14
CA LEU A 55 15.90 14.02 13.02
C LEU A 55 15.75 15.48 12.58
N MET A 56 15.77 15.75 11.27
CA MET A 56 15.52 17.07 10.72
C MET A 56 14.09 17.57 11.03
N LEU A 57 13.09 16.70 10.91
CA LEU A 57 11.70 17.03 11.23
C LEU A 57 11.53 17.42 12.71
N PHE A 58 12.08 16.62 13.65
CA PHE A 58 11.97 16.90 15.08
C PHE A 58 12.80 18.10 15.55
N THR A 59 13.88 18.43 14.83
CA THR A 59 14.72 19.60 15.14
C THR A 59 14.26 20.86 14.40
N GLY A 60 13.16 20.81 13.62
CA GLY A 60 12.68 21.93 12.81
C GLY A 60 13.69 22.41 11.77
N GLY A 61 14.45 21.47 11.18
CA GLY A 61 15.55 21.81 10.28
C GLY A 61 16.84 22.23 10.98
N GLY A 62 17.00 21.90 12.27
CA GLY A 62 18.23 22.15 13.04
C GLY A 62 18.66 23.62 13.05
N ALA A 63 17.69 24.54 13.16
CA ALA A 63 17.84 26.00 13.05
C ALA A 63 18.29 26.50 11.66
N VAL A 64 17.71 25.98 10.57
CA VAL A 64 17.98 26.36 9.16
C VAL A 64 19.38 25.99 8.65
N VAL A 65 20.35 25.75 9.54
CA VAL A 65 21.72 25.33 9.21
C VAL A 65 21.71 24.05 8.38
N TRP A 66 20.94 23.03 8.80
CA TRP A 66 20.85 21.77 8.05
C TRP A 66 20.27 21.98 6.66
N TRP A 67 19.28 22.86 6.54
CA TRP A 67 18.66 23.20 5.25
C TRP A 67 19.68 23.85 4.30
N LEU A 68 20.51 24.78 4.79
CA LEU A 68 21.59 25.40 4.02
C LEU A 68 22.69 24.40 3.61
N VAL A 69 23.15 23.58 4.56
CA VAL A 69 24.17 22.55 4.30
C VAL A 69 23.66 21.54 3.26
N ASP A 70 22.38 21.18 3.34
CA ASP A 70 21.77 20.27 2.39
C ASP A 70 21.73 20.83 0.97
N ALA A 71 21.58 22.15 0.78
CA ALA A 71 21.64 22.77 -0.54
C ALA A 71 22.97 22.47 -1.25
N LEU A 72 24.09 22.53 -0.51
CA LEU A 72 25.43 22.23 -1.02
C LEU A 72 25.64 20.73 -1.28
N LEU A 73 25.04 19.88 -0.45
CA LEU A 73 25.23 18.43 -0.49
C LEU A 73 24.23 17.68 -1.37
N LEU A 74 23.11 18.29 -1.76
CA LEU A 74 21.97 17.61 -2.38
C LEU A 74 22.35 16.84 -3.64
N VAL A 75 23.10 17.49 -4.54
CA VAL A 75 23.55 16.87 -5.80
C VAL A 75 24.46 15.65 -5.52
N ARG A 76 25.35 15.75 -4.52
CA ARG A 76 26.21 14.64 -4.11
C ARG A 76 25.39 13.50 -3.52
N MET A 77 24.39 13.79 -2.70
CA MET A 77 23.51 12.77 -2.13
C MET A 77 22.72 12.03 -3.21
N VAL A 78 22.16 12.75 -4.20
CA VAL A 78 21.45 12.16 -5.34
C VAL A 78 22.39 11.26 -6.17
N ARG A 79 23.59 11.75 -6.49
CA ARG A 79 24.59 10.95 -7.24
C ARG A 79 25.01 9.70 -6.48
N SER A 80 25.25 9.83 -5.18
CA SER A 80 25.59 8.70 -4.31
C SER A 80 24.49 7.64 -4.31
N HIS A 81 23.24 8.03 -4.06
CA HIS A 81 22.10 7.11 -4.04
C HIS A 81 21.94 6.40 -5.40
N ASN A 82 22.00 7.14 -6.50
CA ASN A 82 21.87 6.58 -7.84
C ASN A 82 23.03 5.65 -8.23
N GLY A 83 24.26 5.97 -7.80
CA GLY A 83 25.43 5.11 -7.99
C GLY A 83 25.29 3.80 -7.21
N GLU A 84 24.85 3.89 -5.96
CA GLU A 84 24.62 2.72 -5.10
C GLU A 84 23.51 1.81 -5.64
N GLN A 85 22.42 2.38 -6.18
CA GLN A 85 21.37 1.65 -6.88
C GLN A 85 21.90 0.96 -8.15
N ALA A 86 22.75 1.63 -8.92
CA ALA A 86 23.35 1.05 -10.14
C ALA A 86 24.28 -0.13 -9.80
N LEU A 87 25.11 0.00 -8.76
CA LEU A 87 25.99 -1.07 -8.29
C LEU A 87 25.20 -2.27 -7.77
N ARG A 88 24.09 -2.04 -7.06
CA ARG A 88 23.19 -3.13 -6.63
C ARG A 88 22.58 -3.86 -7.82
N LYS A 89 22.13 -3.12 -8.84
CA LYS A 89 21.59 -3.70 -10.08
C LYS A 89 22.62 -4.58 -10.79
N GLU A 90 23.85 -4.09 -10.94
CA GLU A 90 24.94 -4.85 -11.55
C GLU A 90 25.26 -6.15 -10.79
N LYS A 91 25.25 -6.08 -9.46
CA LYS A 91 25.46 -7.24 -8.57
C LYS A 91 24.24 -8.16 -8.43
N GLY A 92 23.10 -7.83 -9.05
CA GLY A 92 21.85 -8.57 -8.89
C GLY A 92 21.28 -8.54 -7.46
N LEU A 93 21.65 -7.54 -6.65
CA LEU A 93 21.17 -7.36 -5.27
C LEU A 93 19.83 -6.61 -5.27
N PRO A 94 18.92 -6.85 -4.32
CA PRO A 94 17.67 -6.08 -4.21
C PRO A 94 17.94 -4.56 -4.16
N PRO A 95 17.02 -3.70 -4.63
CA PRO A 95 17.15 -2.25 -4.50
C PRO A 95 17.23 -1.84 -3.02
N ILE A 96 17.74 -0.64 -2.74
CA ILE A 96 17.98 -0.15 -1.37
C ILE A 96 16.72 -0.27 -0.50
N GLU A 97 15.56 0.03 -1.09
CA GLU A 97 14.26 0.01 -0.43
C GLU A 97 13.80 -1.40 -0.01
N LEU A 98 14.39 -2.43 -0.62
CA LEU A 98 14.04 -3.84 -0.44
C LEU A 98 15.26 -4.67 -0.02
N ASP A 99 16.25 -4.06 0.64
CA ASP A 99 17.49 -4.72 1.07
C ASP A 99 17.29 -6.01 1.88
N PHE A 100 16.18 -6.11 2.61
CA PHE A 100 15.76 -7.27 3.39
C PHE A 100 15.18 -8.42 2.54
N MET A 101 14.93 -8.21 1.25
CA MET A 101 14.40 -9.20 0.32
C MET A 101 15.54 -9.99 -0.33
N PRO A 102 15.31 -11.25 -0.75
CA PRO A 102 16.35 -12.02 -1.45
C PRO A 102 16.65 -11.44 -2.84
N ALA A 103 17.82 -11.76 -3.41
CA ALA A 103 18.13 -11.41 -4.79
C ALA A 103 17.09 -11.98 -5.78
N LEU A 104 16.82 -11.24 -6.87
CA LEU A 104 15.93 -11.64 -7.96
C LEU A 104 16.42 -12.93 -8.63
N LYS A 105 15.92 -14.07 -8.15
CA LYS A 105 16.08 -15.36 -8.83
C LYS A 105 14.70 -15.87 -9.18
N THR A 106 14.38 -15.92 -10.47
CA THR A 106 13.09 -16.36 -11.03
C THR A 106 12.70 -17.77 -10.58
N SER A 107 13.66 -18.58 -10.14
CA SER A 107 13.46 -19.92 -9.60
C SER A 107 12.85 -19.97 -8.18
N VAL A 108 12.77 -18.85 -7.46
CA VAL A 108 12.41 -18.82 -6.02
C VAL A 108 10.89 -18.84 -5.78
N LEU A 109 10.06 -18.51 -6.78
CA LEU A 109 8.60 -18.32 -6.61
C LEU A 109 7.76 -19.55 -6.95
N ARG A 110 8.39 -20.70 -7.19
CA ARG A 110 7.68 -21.98 -7.42
C ARG A 110 7.39 -22.76 -6.14
N ARG A 111 7.88 -22.29 -4.99
CA ARG A 111 7.79 -23.02 -3.71
C ARG A 111 6.76 -22.35 -2.79
N THR A 112 6.28 -23.09 -1.81
CA THR A 112 5.47 -22.49 -0.74
C THR A 112 6.36 -21.61 0.16
N PRO A 113 5.86 -20.46 0.65
CA PRO A 113 6.61 -19.61 1.57
C PRO A 113 7.15 -20.39 2.77
N THR A 114 8.37 -20.07 3.22
CA THR A 114 9.01 -20.75 4.36
C THR A 114 8.19 -20.62 5.64
N TRP A 115 7.57 -19.46 5.87
CA TRP A 115 6.70 -19.25 7.02
C TRP A 115 5.36 -20.02 6.91
N VAL A 116 4.86 -20.28 5.70
CA VAL A 116 3.65 -21.10 5.49
C VAL A 116 3.91 -22.56 5.88
N LYS A 117 5.12 -23.08 5.66
CA LYS A 117 5.49 -24.43 6.14
C LYS A 117 5.35 -24.53 7.66
N ARG A 118 5.98 -23.57 8.39
CA ARG A 118 5.83 -23.44 9.85
C ARG A 118 4.38 -23.24 10.27
N TRP A 119 3.57 -22.57 9.45
CA TRP A 119 2.13 -22.42 9.70
C TRP A 119 1.37 -23.75 9.62
N LYS A 120 1.66 -24.57 8.60
CA LYS A 120 1.00 -25.89 8.42
C LYS A 120 1.36 -26.85 9.55
N GLU A 121 2.57 -26.73 10.08
CA GLU A 121 3.06 -27.48 11.25
C GLU A 121 2.37 -27.08 12.57
N ARG A 122 1.74 -25.89 12.65
CA ARG A 122 0.96 -25.51 13.84
C ARG A 122 -0.24 -26.44 14.00
N GLY A 123 -0.47 -26.97 15.21
CA GLY A 123 -1.63 -27.81 15.50
C GLY A 123 -2.98 -27.14 15.19
N ARG A 124 -4.03 -27.95 14.95
CA ARG A 124 -5.37 -27.50 14.54
C ARG A 124 -5.91 -26.35 15.40
N LYS A 125 -5.77 -26.44 16.73
CA LYS A 125 -6.22 -25.41 17.68
C LYS A 125 -5.59 -24.03 17.39
N ARG A 126 -4.28 -23.96 17.17
CA ARG A 126 -3.59 -22.68 16.87
C ARG A 126 -4.00 -22.09 15.52
N ARG A 127 -4.27 -22.94 14.53
CA ARG A 127 -4.77 -22.48 13.22
C ARG A 127 -6.19 -21.93 13.30
N LEU A 128 -7.06 -22.56 14.09
CA LEU A 128 -8.42 -22.06 14.34
C LEU A 128 -8.40 -20.74 15.11
N LEU A 129 -7.57 -20.63 16.16
CA LEU A 129 -7.38 -19.37 16.88
C LEU A 129 -6.88 -18.25 15.97
N ARG A 130 -5.97 -18.57 15.05
CA ARG A 130 -5.49 -17.60 14.06
C ARG A 130 -6.62 -17.12 13.15
N LEU A 131 -7.37 -18.05 12.56
CA LEU A 131 -8.50 -17.72 11.69
C LEU A 131 -9.57 -16.91 12.42
N ALA A 132 -9.91 -17.28 13.66
CA ALA A 132 -10.87 -16.53 14.47
C ALA A 132 -10.41 -15.09 14.72
N GLY A 133 -9.12 -14.89 15.01
CA GLY A 133 -8.54 -13.56 15.13
C GLY A 133 -8.58 -12.79 13.82
N ASP A 134 -8.22 -13.41 12.69
CA ASP A 134 -8.29 -12.77 11.36
C ASP A 134 -9.73 -12.40 10.96
N VAL A 135 -10.72 -13.23 11.32
CA VAL A 135 -12.15 -12.92 11.19
C VAL A 135 -12.53 -11.71 12.05
N ALA A 136 -12.06 -11.65 13.31
CA ALA A 136 -12.31 -10.50 14.17
C ALA A 136 -11.69 -9.21 13.61
N VAL A 137 -10.50 -9.29 12.99
CA VAL A 137 -9.89 -8.14 12.29
C VAL A 137 -10.81 -7.63 11.18
N ILE A 138 -11.32 -8.51 10.31
CA ILE A 138 -12.22 -8.13 9.22
C ILE A 138 -13.53 -7.54 9.76
N LEU A 139 -14.12 -8.17 10.78
CA LEU A 139 -15.35 -7.67 11.38
C LEU A 139 -15.15 -6.28 11.96
N VAL A 140 -14.13 -6.07 12.81
CA VAL A 140 -13.85 -4.76 13.41
C VAL A 140 -13.50 -3.72 12.36
N ALA A 141 -12.59 -4.03 11.44
CA ALA A 141 -12.18 -3.09 10.40
C ALA A 141 -13.36 -2.72 9.47
N GLY A 142 -14.14 -3.72 9.06
CA GLY A 142 -15.30 -3.52 8.19
C GLY A 142 -16.42 -2.74 8.87
N THR A 143 -16.80 -3.09 10.10
CA THR A 143 -17.87 -2.38 10.81
C THR A 143 -17.50 -0.94 11.13
N VAL A 144 -16.24 -0.69 11.55
CA VAL A 144 -15.77 0.68 11.79
C VAL A 144 -15.79 1.47 10.49
N LEU A 145 -15.25 0.95 9.39
CA LEU A 145 -15.30 1.62 8.09
C LEU A 145 -16.74 1.90 7.64
N GLY A 146 -17.65 0.94 7.80
CA GLY A 146 -19.07 1.12 7.49
C GLY A 146 -19.73 2.20 8.33
N SER A 147 -19.42 2.28 9.62
CA SER A 147 -19.98 3.30 10.52
C SER A 147 -19.54 4.74 10.18
N LEU A 148 -18.48 4.87 9.38
CA LEU A 148 -17.95 6.15 8.91
C LEU A 148 -18.56 6.59 7.58
N MET A 149 -19.52 5.85 7.01
CA MET A 149 -20.13 6.13 5.69
C MET A 149 -20.73 7.53 5.56
N GLY A 150 -21.09 8.18 6.67
CA GLY A 150 -21.58 9.57 6.68
C GLY A 150 -20.50 10.65 6.61
N LEU A 151 -19.20 10.29 6.61
CA LEU A 151 -18.11 11.24 6.39
C LEU A 151 -17.84 11.44 4.90
N ASP A 152 -17.56 12.67 4.49
CA ASP A 152 -17.09 12.97 3.13
C ASP A 152 -15.82 12.17 2.83
N GLY A 153 -15.77 11.49 1.68
CA GLY A 153 -14.64 10.62 1.31
C GLY A 153 -14.71 9.17 1.82
N ALA A 154 -15.69 8.83 2.66
CA ALA A 154 -15.80 7.48 3.22
C ALA A 154 -16.37 6.45 2.24
N LEU A 155 -17.27 6.86 1.34
CA LEU A 155 -17.82 5.98 0.31
C LEU A 155 -16.73 5.51 -0.65
N GLU A 156 -15.86 6.42 -1.07
CA GLU A 156 -14.69 6.22 -1.91
C GLU A 156 -13.76 5.20 -1.25
N ALA A 157 -13.52 5.36 0.06
CA ALA A 157 -12.70 4.42 0.83
C ALA A 157 -13.35 3.03 0.96
N ILE A 158 -14.67 2.96 1.18
CA ILE A 158 -15.44 1.71 1.19
C ILE A 158 -15.30 1.01 -0.16
N VAL A 159 -15.52 1.73 -1.27
CA VAL A 159 -15.39 1.19 -2.63
C VAL A 159 -13.96 0.71 -2.87
N ALA A 160 -12.94 1.48 -2.48
CA ALA A 160 -11.53 1.07 -2.60
C ALA A 160 -11.24 -0.25 -1.87
N VAL A 161 -11.71 -0.39 -0.63
CA VAL A 161 -11.54 -1.61 0.18
C VAL A 161 -12.32 -2.79 -0.39
N LEU A 162 -13.52 -2.58 -0.90
CA LEU A 162 -14.31 -3.62 -1.56
C LEU A 162 -13.70 -4.07 -2.88
N LEU A 163 -13.16 -3.15 -3.70
CA LEU A 163 -12.44 -3.46 -4.92
C LEU A 163 -11.18 -4.26 -4.62
N LEU A 164 -10.43 -3.86 -3.59
CA LEU A 164 -9.29 -4.62 -3.07
C LEU A 164 -9.70 -6.05 -2.68
N ALA A 165 -10.76 -6.19 -1.88
CA ALA A 165 -11.25 -7.50 -1.46
C ALA A 165 -11.70 -8.34 -2.66
N GLY A 166 -12.41 -7.74 -3.61
CA GLY A 166 -12.86 -8.37 -4.85
C GLY A 166 -11.70 -8.87 -5.72
N VAL A 167 -10.69 -8.04 -6.00
CA VAL A 167 -9.50 -8.45 -6.76
C VAL A 167 -8.77 -9.59 -6.04
N THR A 168 -8.65 -9.51 -4.72
CA THR A 168 -8.01 -10.55 -3.92
C THR A 168 -8.80 -11.86 -3.93
N ALA A 169 -10.14 -11.80 -3.95
CA ALA A 169 -11.03 -12.96 -4.04
C ALA A 169 -11.02 -13.64 -5.42
N LEU A 170 -10.87 -12.84 -6.49
CA LEU A 170 -10.85 -13.31 -7.87
C LEU A 170 -9.52 -13.98 -8.24
N GLY A 171 -8.39 -13.52 -7.69
CA GLY A 171 -7.07 -14.03 -8.06
C GLY A 171 -6.72 -13.63 -9.49
N ALA A 172 -6.48 -14.60 -10.37
CA ALA A 172 -6.39 -14.38 -11.82
C ALA A 172 -7.78 -14.03 -12.38
N GLY A 173 -8.09 -12.73 -12.40
CA GLY A 173 -9.36 -12.21 -12.92
C GLY A 173 -9.52 -12.48 -14.43
N PRO A 174 -10.76 -12.39 -14.95
CA PRO A 174 -11.01 -12.43 -16.39
C PRO A 174 -10.17 -11.40 -17.16
N ALA A 175 -9.76 -11.72 -18.39
CA ALA A 175 -8.89 -10.85 -19.21
C ALA A 175 -9.45 -9.43 -19.44
N TRP A 176 -10.77 -9.24 -19.35
CA TRP A 176 -11.39 -7.92 -19.47
C TRP A 176 -11.03 -6.97 -18.32
N ILE A 177 -10.69 -7.49 -17.13
CA ILE A 177 -10.23 -6.68 -15.99
C ILE A 177 -8.90 -5.99 -16.33
N GLU A 178 -8.07 -6.59 -17.16
CA GLU A 178 -6.81 -5.98 -17.61
C GLU A 178 -7.00 -4.89 -18.66
N ALA A 179 -8.17 -4.81 -19.30
CA ALA A 179 -8.48 -3.77 -20.27
C ALA A 179 -8.68 -2.39 -19.61
N VAL A 180 -9.14 -2.36 -18.36
CA VAL A 180 -9.38 -1.12 -17.60
C VAL A 180 -8.08 -0.69 -16.90
N PRO A 181 -7.56 0.54 -17.12
CA PRO A 181 -6.31 1.00 -16.52
C PRO A 181 -6.28 0.89 -14.98
N LEU A 182 -7.33 1.36 -14.30
CA LEU A 182 -7.42 1.33 -12.83
C LEU A 182 -7.39 -0.10 -12.28
N ALA A 183 -8.15 -1.00 -12.89
CA ALA A 183 -8.20 -2.40 -12.47
C ALA A 183 -6.84 -3.11 -12.70
N ARG A 184 -6.16 -2.80 -13.81
CA ARG A 184 -4.79 -3.27 -14.05
C ARG A 184 -3.80 -2.79 -12.97
N HIS A 185 -3.90 -1.53 -12.55
CA HIS A 185 -3.09 -1.00 -11.44
C HIS A 185 -3.36 -1.75 -10.14
N LEU A 186 -4.62 -2.02 -9.81
CA LEU A 186 -5.03 -2.73 -8.61
C LEU A 186 -4.57 -4.20 -8.59
N VAL A 187 -4.65 -4.90 -9.73
CA VAL A 187 -4.13 -6.27 -9.88
C VAL A 187 -2.62 -6.30 -9.68
N ARG A 188 -1.87 -5.39 -10.34
CA ARG A 188 -0.42 -5.28 -10.14
C ARG A 188 -0.06 -4.99 -8.68
N TRP A 189 -0.80 -4.09 -8.06
CA TRP A 189 -0.62 -3.78 -6.64
C TRP A 189 -0.86 -5.02 -5.76
N SER A 190 -1.91 -5.79 -6.03
CA SER A 190 -2.21 -7.02 -5.28
C SER A 190 -1.08 -8.04 -5.43
N HIS A 191 -0.49 -8.16 -6.62
CA HIS A 191 0.68 -9.01 -6.85
C HIS A 191 1.92 -8.52 -6.08
N ARG A 192 2.18 -7.21 -6.04
CA ARG A 192 3.27 -6.63 -5.22
C ARG A 192 3.06 -6.94 -3.74
N LEU A 193 1.84 -6.79 -3.22
CA LEU A 193 1.51 -7.09 -1.83
C LEU A 193 1.69 -8.59 -1.53
N ARG A 194 1.24 -9.47 -2.42
CA ARG A 194 1.44 -10.91 -2.32
C ARG A 194 2.92 -11.27 -2.31
N LEU A 195 3.73 -10.64 -3.15
CA LEU A 195 5.18 -10.86 -3.21
C LEU A 195 5.88 -10.37 -1.95
N PHE A 196 5.46 -9.23 -1.39
CA PHE A 196 5.95 -8.77 -0.10
C PHE A 196 5.65 -9.80 1.00
N TYR A 197 4.39 -10.27 1.12
CA TYR A 197 4.01 -11.25 2.14
C TYR A 197 4.50 -12.67 1.88
N TYR A 198 4.89 -13.00 0.65
CA TYR A 198 5.59 -14.25 0.35
C TYR A 198 6.89 -14.36 1.16
N HIS A 199 7.65 -13.27 1.25
CA HIS A 199 8.89 -13.22 2.03
C HIS A 199 8.68 -12.77 3.49
N ASN A 200 7.55 -12.12 3.79
CA ASN A 200 7.29 -11.49 5.08
C ASN A 200 6.00 -11.99 5.71
N GLU A 201 6.06 -12.64 6.87
CA GLU A 201 4.83 -12.98 7.59
C GLU A 201 4.11 -11.68 8.06
N PRO A 202 2.79 -11.51 7.80
CA PRO A 202 2.01 -10.31 8.14
C PRO A 202 1.93 -9.98 9.64
N GLY A 203 2.28 -10.92 10.52
CA GLY A 203 2.16 -10.75 11.98
C GLY A 203 0.80 -11.18 12.52
N SER A 204 0.57 -11.03 13.84
CA SER A 204 -0.64 -11.50 14.56
C SER A 204 -1.88 -10.65 14.23
N PRO A 205 -3.11 -11.17 14.39
CA PRO A 205 -4.32 -10.41 14.09
C PRO A 205 -4.44 -9.06 14.83
N PRO A 206 -4.14 -8.97 16.15
CA PRO A 206 -4.15 -7.67 16.84
C PRO A 206 -3.10 -6.68 16.28
N ALA A 207 -1.93 -7.20 15.87
CA ALA A 207 -0.91 -6.38 15.24
C ALA A 207 -1.34 -5.82 13.88
N LEU A 208 -2.24 -6.53 13.17
CA LEU A 208 -2.82 -6.07 11.91
C LEU A 208 -3.79 -4.89 12.12
N LEU A 209 -4.63 -4.92 13.15
CA LEU A 209 -5.57 -3.82 13.44
C LEU A 209 -4.86 -2.50 13.74
N ILE A 210 -3.78 -2.57 14.52
CA ILE A 210 -2.98 -1.38 14.85
C ILE A 210 -1.90 -1.08 13.80
N ARG A 211 -1.81 -1.91 12.74
CA ARG A 211 -0.78 -1.81 11.70
C ARG A 211 -0.75 -0.46 10.99
N PRO A 212 -1.89 0.18 10.66
CA PRO A 212 -1.87 1.50 10.02
C PRO A 212 -1.05 2.52 10.81
N VAL A 213 -1.19 2.50 12.14
CA VAL A 213 -0.52 3.44 13.05
C VAL A 213 0.91 2.98 13.33
N VAL A 214 1.09 1.76 13.84
CA VAL A 214 2.41 1.24 14.23
C VAL A 214 3.33 1.09 13.01
N GLY A 215 2.79 0.78 11.84
CA GLY A 215 3.51 0.73 10.57
C GLY A 215 4.14 2.08 10.26
N VAL A 216 3.35 3.16 10.24
CA VAL A 216 3.85 4.53 9.98
C VAL A 216 4.88 4.95 11.02
N LEU A 217 4.61 4.71 12.31
CA LEU A 217 5.54 5.08 13.39
C LEU A 217 6.87 4.32 13.32
N SER A 218 6.85 3.06 12.87
CA SER A 218 8.05 2.23 12.76
C SER A 218 8.75 2.32 11.39
N ALA A 219 8.09 2.85 10.36
CA ALA A 219 8.62 2.94 9.00
C ALA A 219 9.97 3.68 8.92
N PRO A 220 10.23 4.79 9.64
CA PRO A 220 11.53 5.45 9.60
C PRO A 220 12.69 4.56 10.08
N PHE A 221 12.42 3.64 11.00
CA PHE A 221 13.43 2.83 11.69
C PHE A 221 13.59 1.41 11.14
N ARG A 222 12.61 0.92 10.35
CA ARG A 222 12.58 -0.47 9.87
C ARG A 222 12.23 -0.51 8.38
N THR A 223 13.18 -0.94 7.55
CA THR A 223 13.01 -1.05 6.09
C THR A 223 11.81 -1.93 5.70
N LYS A 224 11.63 -3.07 6.38
CA LYS A 224 10.45 -3.93 6.20
C LYS A 224 9.12 -3.19 6.44
N ALA A 225 9.02 -2.43 7.53
CA ALA A 225 7.80 -1.70 7.85
C ALA A 225 7.54 -0.58 6.82
N ARG A 226 8.61 0.12 6.41
CA ARG A 226 8.58 1.15 5.37
C ARG A 226 8.04 0.62 4.04
N ALA A 227 8.55 -0.53 3.60
CA ALA A 227 8.13 -1.15 2.34
C ALA A 227 6.64 -1.54 2.37
N GLU A 228 6.16 -2.06 3.51
CA GLU A 228 4.74 -2.40 3.68
C GLU A 228 3.84 -1.16 3.68
N VAL A 229 4.19 -0.14 4.48
CA VAL A 229 3.47 1.14 4.52
C VAL A 229 3.41 1.76 3.13
N ARG A 230 4.51 1.74 2.39
CA ARG A 230 4.57 2.28 1.03
C ARG A 230 3.58 1.59 0.09
N LEU A 231 3.42 0.27 0.18
CA LEU A 231 2.43 -0.43 -0.63
C LEU A 231 1.02 0.11 -0.33
N TYR A 232 0.63 0.21 0.94
CA TYR A 232 -0.70 0.71 1.29
C TYR A 232 -0.90 2.20 1.01
N VAL A 233 0.14 3.02 1.15
CA VAL A 233 0.14 4.44 0.77
C VAL A 233 0.00 4.59 -0.75
N GLU A 234 0.70 3.78 -1.54
CA GLU A 234 0.54 3.75 -3.00
C GLU A 234 -0.90 3.38 -3.40
N LEU A 235 -1.54 2.46 -2.67
CA LEU A 235 -2.95 2.11 -2.89
C LEU A 235 -3.89 3.27 -2.57
N GLY A 236 -3.75 3.86 -1.38
CA GLY A 236 -4.55 5.00 -0.94
C GLY A 236 -4.43 6.16 -1.92
N ALA A 237 -3.20 6.52 -2.31
CA ALA A 237 -2.95 7.60 -3.26
C ALA A 237 -3.56 7.32 -4.65
N ALA A 238 -3.49 6.08 -5.13
CA ALA A 238 -4.08 5.71 -6.41
C ALA A 238 -5.60 5.81 -6.42
N PHE A 239 -6.27 5.36 -5.35
CA PHE A 239 -7.72 5.50 -5.23
C PHE A 239 -8.15 6.93 -5.03
N THR A 240 -7.49 7.68 -4.14
CA THR A 240 -7.75 9.10 -3.94
C THR A 240 -7.61 9.88 -5.25
N ALA A 241 -6.55 9.65 -6.03
CA ALA A 241 -6.39 10.30 -7.32
C ALA A 241 -7.47 9.86 -8.33
N GLY A 242 -7.86 8.58 -8.31
CA GLY A 242 -8.92 8.04 -9.16
C GLY A 242 -10.28 8.68 -8.87
N PHE A 243 -10.67 8.75 -7.59
CA PHE A 243 -11.94 9.35 -7.16
C PHE A 243 -11.93 10.85 -7.36
N PHE A 244 -10.86 11.55 -6.96
CA PHE A 244 -10.71 12.97 -7.23
C PHE A 244 -10.91 13.33 -8.72
N LEU A 245 -10.42 12.50 -9.65
CA LEU A 245 -10.68 12.70 -11.08
C LEU A 245 -12.13 12.45 -11.48
N LEU A 246 -12.82 11.53 -10.82
CA LEU A 246 -14.25 11.29 -11.04
C LEU A 246 -15.10 12.44 -10.49
N ASP A 247 -14.71 13.02 -9.36
CA ASP A 247 -15.43 14.12 -8.68
C ASP A 247 -15.18 15.47 -9.36
N LEU A 248 -13.99 15.64 -9.95
CA LEU A 248 -13.64 16.82 -10.75
C LEU A 248 -14.58 17.02 -11.95
N ILE A 249 -15.07 15.95 -12.56
CA ILE A 249 -15.94 16.03 -13.75
C ILE A 249 -17.29 16.71 -13.42
N PRO A 250 -18.13 16.20 -12.51
CA PRO A 250 -19.41 16.82 -12.19
C PRO A 250 -19.27 18.22 -11.60
N GLU A 251 -18.20 18.51 -10.87
CA GLU A 251 -18.09 19.77 -10.15
C GLU A 251 -17.33 20.88 -10.88
N ALA A 252 -16.42 20.55 -11.80
CA ALA A 252 -15.76 21.56 -12.63
C ALA A 252 -16.26 21.60 -14.08
N ILE A 253 -16.54 20.43 -14.68
CA ILE A 253 -16.89 20.36 -16.10
C ILE A 253 -18.37 20.71 -16.31
N VAL A 254 -19.27 20.23 -15.46
CA VAL A 254 -20.70 20.51 -15.64
C VAL A 254 -21.02 22.00 -15.48
N PRO A 255 -20.55 22.71 -14.42
CA PRO A 255 -20.77 24.16 -14.30
C PRO A 255 -20.16 24.96 -15.45
N LEU A 256 -18.98 24.53 -15.93
CA LEU A 256 -18.32 25.15 -17.08
C LEU A 256 -19.16 25.00 -18.36
N LEU A 257 -19.77 23.83 -18.57
CA LEU A 257 -20.66 23.58 -19.71
C LEU A 257 -22.01 24.30 -19.58
N SER A 258 -22.51 24.49 -18.36
CA SER A 258 -23.76 25.20 -18.08
C SER A 258 -23.59 26.71 -17.88
N SER A 259 -22.37 27.25 -18.05
CA SER A 259 -22.05 28.68 -17.83
C SER A 259 -22.36 29.16 -16.40
N GLU A 260 -22.36 28.25 -15.43
CA GLU A 260 -22.54 28.57 -14.02
C GLU A 260 -21.22 29.07 -13.42
N PRO A 261 -21.26 30.03 -12.46
CA PRO A 261 -20.05 30.50 -11.79
C PRO A 261 -19.39 29.34 -11.03
N LEU A 262 -18.10 29.12 -11.27
CA LEU A 262 -17.30 28.23 -10.45
C LEU A 262 -17.10 28.86 -9.07
N ASP A 263 -17.43 28.14 -8.00
CA ASP A 263 -17.13 28.54 -6.62
C ASP A 263 -15.75 28.01 -6.20
N PRO A 264 -14.69 28.85 -6.16
CA PRO A 264 -13.34 28.39 -5.82
C PRO A 264 -13.20 27.89 -4.38
N GLY A 265 -14.12 28.27 -3.48
CA GLY A 265 -14.11 27.87 -2.07
C GLY A 265 -14.45 26.40 -1.90
N ASN A 266 -15.50 25.92 -2.57
CA ASN A 266 -15.90 24.52 -2.56
C ASN A 266 -14.85 23.63 -3.26
N LEU A 267 -14.25 24.13 -4.35
CA LEU A 267 -13.28 23.40 -5.16
C LEU A 267 -11.95 23.13 -4.41
N LEU A 268 -11.49 24.03 -3.53
CA LEU A 268 -10.20 23.85 -2.84
C LEU A 268 -10.34 23.26 -1.44
N GLY A 269 -11.38 23.63 -0.68
CA GLY A 269 -11.58 23.17 0.69
C GLY A 269 -12.23 21.80 0.79
N GLY A 270 -13.31 21.59 0.04
CA GLY A 270 -14.10 20.35 0.05
C GLY A 270 -13.29 19.17 -0.48
N TRP A 271 -12.76 19.30 -1.69
CA TRP A 271 -12.01 18.21 -2.32
C TRP A 271 -10.75 17.81 -1.59
N LEU A 272 -10.02 18.78 -1.01
CA LEU A 272 -8.81 18.46 -0.27
C LEU A 272 -9.15 17.69 1.00
N GLY A 273 -10.23 18.07 1.69
CA GLY A 273 -10.73 17.37 2.87
C GLY A 273 -11.21 15.96 2.53
N GLU A 274 -12.02 15.82 1.50
CA GLU A 274 -12.52 14.54 0.99
C GLU A 274 -11.37 13.63 0.55
N ALA A 275 -10.48 14.10 -0.32
CA ALA A 275 -9.32 13.35 -0.78
C ALA A 275 -8.44 12.88 0.37
N PHE A 276 -8.26 13.73 1.40
CA PHE A 276 -7.55 13.37 2.62
C PHE A 276 -8.28 12.26 3.36
N THR A 277 -9.58 12.40 3.64
CA THR A 277 -10.38 11.37 4.32
C THR A 277 -10.36 10.04 3.55
N THR A 278 -10.61 10.07 2.23
CA THR A 278 -10.51 8.89 1.36
C THR A 278 -9.15 8.22 1.48
N PHE A 279 -8.06 9.00 1.40
CA PHE A 279 -6.69 8.47 1.49
C PHE A 279 -6.45 7.77 2.83
N PHE A 280 -6.76 8.43 3.93
CA PHE A 280 -6.49 7.93 5.28
C PHE A 280 -7.37 6.73 5.62
N LEU A 281 -8.66 6.76 5.29
CA LEU A 281 -9.56 5.63 5.50
C LEU A 281 -9.14 4.44 4.63
N THR A 282 -8.84 4.68 3.35
CA THR A 282 -8.35 3.61 2.47
C THR A 282 -7.09 2.99 3.05
N TYR A 283 -6.09 3.78 3.42
CA TYR A 283 -4.86 3.26 4.04
C TYR A 283 -5.16 2.49 5.34
N ALA A 284 -5.97 3.06 6.23
CA ALA A 284 -6.26 2.51 7.56
C ALA A 284 -6.99 1.17 7.50
N PHE A 285 -7.90 0.99 6.56
CA PHE A 285 -8.73 -0.22 6.47
C PHE A 285 -8.21 -1.23 5.42
N ALA A 286 -7.60 -0.77 4.32
CA ALA A 286 -6.97 -1.66 3.35
C ALA A 286 -5.77 -2.42 3.93
N ALA A 287 -5.02 -1.81 4.85
CA ALA A 287 -3.88 -2.46 5.51
C ALA A 287 -4.27 -3.76 6.25
N PRO A 288 -5.14 -3.72 7.28
CA PRO A 288 -5.55 -4.93 7.99
C PRO A 288 -6.30 -5.92 7.10
N ILE A 289 -7.26 -5.46 6.30
CA ILE A 289 -8.11 -6.34 5.47
C ILE A 289 -7.26 -6.99 4.38
N GLY A 290 -6.49 -6.21 3.63
CA GLY A 290 -5.62 -6.71 2.57
C GLY A 290 -4.56 -7.68 3.08
N ALA A 291 -4.01 -7.44 4.28
CA ALA A 291 -3.06 -8.35 4.93
C ALA A 291 -3.70 -9.71 5.25
N VAL A 292 -4.90 -9.71 5.84
CA VAL A 292 -5.65 -10.95 6.17
C VAL A 292 -5.98 -11.74 4.90
N LEU A 293 -6.53 -11.07 3.89
CA LEU A 293 -6.93 -11.73 2.64
C LEU A 293 -5.71 -12.32 1.92
N THR A 294 -4.62 -11.57 1.83
CA THR A 294 -3.37 -12.03 1.18
C THR A 294 -2.71 -13.17 1.95
N LEU A 295 -2.74 -13.14 3.28
CA LEU A 295 -2.27 -14.26 4.12
C LEU A 295 -3.01 -15.54 3.76
N HIS A 296 -4.34 -15.49 3.66
CA HIS A 296 -5.14 -16.68 3.41
C HIS A 296 -5.03 -17.19 1.97
N LEU A 297 -4.78 -16.32 1.00
CA LEU A 297 -4.38 -16.72 -0.36
C LEU A 297 -3.07 -17.51 -0.34
N LEU A 298 -2.04 -17.01 0.35
CA LEU A 298 -0.72 -17.66 0.40
C LEU A 298 -0.72 -18.98 1.18
N VAL A 299 -1.58 -19.09 2.20
CA VAL A 299 -1.68 -20.29 3.05
C VAL A 299 -2.53 -21.38 2.40
N ARG A 300 -3.67 -20.99 1.82
CA ARG A 300 -4.62 -21.89 1.17
C ARG A 300 -4.75 -21.49 -0.30
N PRO A 301 -4.12 -22.23 -1.22
CA PRO A 301 -4.21 -21.92 -2.65
C PRO A 301 -5.62 -22.12 -3.24
N THR A 302 -6.59 -22.61 -2.45
CA THR A 302 -8.00 -22.61 -2.82
C THR A 302 -8.61 -21.22 -2.57
N HIS A 303 -9.15 -20.59 -3.60
CA HIS A 303 -9.81 -19.27 -3.48
C HIS A 303 -11.08 -19.25 -2.61
N THR A 304 -11.55 -20.39 -2.09
CA THR A 304 -12.79 -20.48 -1.30
C THR A 304 -12.75 -19.66 -0.02
N LEU A 305 -11.70 -19.79 0.79
CA LEU A 305 -11.58 -19.07 2.05
C LEU A 305 -11.35 -17.56 1.84
N PRO A 306 -10.42 -17.12 0.97
CA PRO A 306 -10.29 -15.70 0.62
C PRO A 306 -11.59 -15.08 0.09
N ARG A 307 -12.36 -15.80 -0.74
CA ARG A 307 -13.69 -15.35 -1.20
C ARG A 307 -14.66 -15.20 -0.05
N ALA A 308 -14.74 -16.18 0.85
CA ALA A 308 -15.61 -16.11 2.03
C ALA A 308 -15.25 -14.92 2.95
N LEU A 309 -13.95 -14.66 3.16
CA LEU A 309 -13.48 -13.51 3.94
C LEU A 309 -13.74 -12.17 3.23
N SER A 310 -13.71 -12.14 1.90
CA SER A 310 -14.04 -10.94 1.12
C SER A 310 -15.55 -10.64 1.18
N VAL A 311 -16.40 -11.67 1.11
CA VAL A 311 -17.85 -11.53 1.36
C VAL A 311 -18.10 -11.08 2.80
N LEU A 312 -17.37 -11.64 3.78
CA LEU A 312 -17.46 -11.19 5.17
C LEU A 312 -17.08 -9.70 5.33
N THR A 313 -16.10 -9.22 4.57
CA THR A 313 -15.72 -7.81 4.56
C THR A 313 -16.89 -6.94 4.11
N LEU A 314 -17.55 -7.30 3.02
CA LEU A 314 -18.77 -6.61 2.55
C LEU A 314 -19.87 -6.60 3.61
N VAL A 315 -20.16 -7.77 4.21
CA VAL A 315 -21.19 -7.88 5.25
C VAL A 315 -20.85 -7.01 6.46
N ALA A 316 -19.60 -7.02 6.92
CA ALA A 316 -19.16 -6.20 8.04
C ALA A 316 -19.32 -4.70 7.77
N ILE A 317 -18.99 -4.24 6.57
CA ILE A 317 -19.20 -2.85 6.15
C ILE A 317 -20.68 -2.49 6.16
N VAL A 318 -21.54 -3.33 5.57
CA VAL A 318 -23.00 -3.10 5.56
C VAL A 318 -23.57 -3.03 6.98
N VAL A 319 -23.15 -3.93 7.87
CA VAL A 319 -23.57 -3.91 9.28
C VAL A 319 -23.13 -2.60 9.97
N GLY A 320 -21.91 -2.15 9.72
CA GLY A 320 -21.41 -0.86 10.22
C GLY A 320 -22.25 0.32 9.75
N ALA A 321 -22.57 0.36 8.46
CA ALA A 321 -23.35 1.42 7.84
C ALA A 321 -24.80 1.47 8.35
N ILE A 322 -25.44 0.31 8.54
CA ILE A 322 -26.79 0.23 9.12
C ILE A 322 -26.78 0.67 10.57
N GLY A 323 -25.74 0.33 11.34
CA GLY A 323 -25.65 0.69 12.75
C GLY A 323 -25.38 2.18 13.01
N SER A 324 -24.93 2.94 12.00
CA SER A 324 -24.66 4.38 12.08
C SER A 324 -25.81 5.27 11.61
N GLY A 325 -26.80 4.71 10.90
CA GLY A 325 -27.99 5.43 10.43
C GLY A 325 -29.11 5.44 11.46
#